data_AF-A0AAE2CB39-F1
#
_entry.id   AF-A0AAE2CB39-F1
#
_cell.length_a   1.000
_cell.length_b   1.000
_cell.length_c   1.000
_cell.angle_alpha   90.00
_cell.angle_beta   90.00
_cell.angle_gamma   90.00
#
_symmetry.space_group_name_H-M   'P 1'
#
loop_
_entity.id
_entity.type
_entity.pdbx_description
1 polymer ?
#
loop_
_entity_poly.entity_id
_entity_poly.type
_entity_poly.pdbx_seq_one_letter_code
_entity_poly.pdbx_strand_id
1 'polypeptide(L)'
;MSSLQNWIEKASKWSNSIVPNIVKVLNDARDESRNCKLLVAGQFEFEVQNGSMHYVVNLARRTCDCTDWDIRGIPCRHVVLGITYRQDKLENFTDNMFTKDRCMGAYSYMIHPIPDPSFWPPRHRCKSYKLEASS
;
A
#
# COMPACT_ATOMS: atom_id res chain seq x y z
N MET A 1 -22.86 -17.26 -11.18
CA MET A 1 -22.17 -16.74 -9.98
C MET A 1 -21.91 -15.27 -10.20
N SER A 2 -22.15 -14.41 -9.20
CA SER A 2 -21.87 -12.97 -9.31
C SER A 2 -20.36 -12.71 -9.37
N SER A 3 -19.96 -11.56 -9.91
CA SER A 3 -18.55 -11.16 -10.00
C SER A 3 -17.83 -11.19 -8.65
N LEU A 4 -18.55 -10.84 -7.57
CA LEU A 4 -18.05 -10.86 -6.19
C LEU A 4 -17.78 -12.28 -5.70
N GLN A 5 -18.70 -13.22 -5.94
CA GLN A 5 -18.56 -14.61 -5.52
C GLN A 5 -17.35 -15.27 -6.20
N ASN A 6 -17.17 -15.02 -7.50
CA ASN A 6 -16.00 -15.48 -8.24
C ASN A 6 -14.69 -14.87 -7.70
N TRP A 7 -14.72 -13.59 -7.31
CA TRP A 7 -13.56 -12.93 -6.70
C TRP A 7 -13.20 -13.55 -5.34
N ILE A 8 -14.19 -13.82 -4.47
CA ILE A 8 -13.97 -14.46 -3.17
C ILE A 8 -13.37 -15.86 -3.35
N GLU A 9 -13.88 -16.64 -4.30
CA GLU A 9 -13.33 -17.98 -4.60
C GLU A 9 -11.89 -17.91 -5.12
N LYS A 10 -11.54 -16.88 -5.90
CA LYS A 10 -10.15 -16.64 -6.32
C LYS A 10 -9.27 -16.23 -5.15
N ALA A 11 -9.76 -15.32 -4.29
CA ALA A 11 -9.03 -14.84 -3.14
C ALA A 11 -8.74 -15.95 -2.13
N SER A 12 -9.70 -16.85 -1.89
CA SER A 12 -9.53 -17.99 -0.98
C SER A 12 -8.38 -18.92 -1.38
N LYS A 13 -8.09 -19.03 -2.68
CA LYS A 13 -7.01 -19.84 -3.26
C LYS A 13 -5.62 -19.18 -3.21
N TRP A 14 -5.50 -17.92 -2.78
CA TRP A 14 -4.18 -17.28 -2.66
C TRP A 14 -3.35 -17.94 -1.55
N SER A 15 -2.10 -18.27 -1.87
CA SER A 15 -1.14 -18.94 -0.97
C SER A 15 -0.44 -17.97 -0.01
N ASN A 16 -0.29 -16.70 -0.40
CA ASN A 16 0.45 -15.71 0.36
C ASN A 16 -0.44 -15.01 1.38
N SER A 17 0.15 -14.58 2.50
CA SER A 17 -0.54 -13.77 3.51
C SER A 17 -0.88 -12.37 2.99
N ILE A 18 -0.14 -11.89 1.99
CA ILE A 18 -0.35 -10.60 1.31
C ILE A 18 -1.03 -10.81 -0.03
N VAL A 19 -1.89 -9.87 -0.42
CA VAL A 19 -2.60 -9.92 -1.71
C VAL A 19 -1.63 -9.92 -2.90
N PRO A 20 -1.91 -10.69 -3.98
CA PRO A 20 -0.96 -10.89 -5.08
C PRO A 20 -0.46 -9.62 -5.76
N ASN A 21 -1.30 -8.58 -5.85
CA ASN A 21 -0.88 -7.32 -6.47
C ASN A 21 0.23 -6.64 -5.67
N ILE A 22 0.16 -6.68 -4.34
CA ILE A 22 1.18 -6.09 -3.48
C ILE A 22 2.45 -6.94 -3.46
N VAL A 23 2.32 -8.27 -3.55
CA VAL A 23 3.48 -9.17 -3.75
C VAL A 23 4.26 -8.80 -5.01
N LYS A 24 3.57 -8.46 -6.12
CA LYS A 24 4.23 -7.96 -7.34
C LYS A 24 4.98 -6.66 -7.09
N VAL A 25 4.32 -5.67 -6.48
CA VAL A 25 4.95 -4.38 -6.13
C VAL A 25 6.19 -4.57 -5.26
N LEU A 26 6.16 -5.49 -4.29
CA LEU A 26 7.30 -5.81 -3.44
C LEU A 26 8.44 -6.47 -4.22
N ASN A 27 8.14 -7.34 -5.18
CA ASN A 27 9.15 -7.94 -6.05
C ASN A 27 9.80 -6.91 -6.97
N ASP A 28 9.00 -6.02 -7.56
CA ASP A 28 9.52 -4.92 -8.38
C ASP A 28 10.44 -4.01 -7.56
N ALA A 29 10.00 -3.62 -6.35
CA ALA A 29 10.81 -2.84 -5.43
C ALA A 29 12.10 -3.56 -5.01
N ARG A 30 12.08 -4.90 -4.91
CA ARG A 30 13.27 -5.72 -4.63
C ARG A 30 14.23 -5.71 -5.81
N ASP A 31 13.75 -5.80 -7.03
CA ASP A 31 14.59 -5.70 -8.23
C ASP A 31 15.20 -4.28 -8.35
N GLU A 32 14.41 -3.24 -8.12
CA GLU A 32 14.88 -1.85 -8.10
C GLU A 32 15.91 -1.59 -7.00
N SER A 33 15.76 -2.23 -5.84
CA SER A 33 16.68 -2.06 -4.71
C SER A 33 18.12 -2.48 -5.02
N ARG A 34 18.32 -3.33 -6.03
CA ARG A 34 19.66 -3.77 -6.47
C ARG A 34 20.51 -2.63 -7.01
N ASN A 35 19.88 -1.53 -7.43
CA ASN A 35 20.57 -0.32 -7.90
C ASN A 35 20.96 0.63 -6.76
N CYS A 36 20.59 0.30 -5.52
CA CYS A 36 20.90 1.10 -4.35
C CYS A 36 22.10 0.50 -3.59
N LYS A 37 22.79 1.33 -2.81
CA LYS A 37 23.84 0.91 -1.89
C LYS A 37 23.43 1.22 -0.47
N LEU A 38 23.67 0.30 0.45
CA LEU A 38 23.28 0.42 1.84
C LEU A 38 24.50 0.58 2.73
N LEU A 39 24.43 1.54 3.65
CA LEU A 39 25.34 1.75 4.77
C LEU A 39 24.56 1.58 6.07
N VAL A 40 25.11 0.83 7.01
CA VAL A 40 24.48 0.59 8.31
C VAL A 40 24.81 1.74 9.24
N ALA A 41 23.79 2.46 9.71
CA ALA A 41 23.93 3.54 10.69
C ALA A 41 23.58 3.06 12.11
N GLY A 42 22.71 2.06 12.22
CA GLY A 42 22.31 1.46 13.50
C GLY A 42 21.60 0.12 13.31
N GLN A 43 21.04 -0.43 14.39
CA GLN A 43 20.41 -1.75 14.35
C GLN A 43 19.24 -1.82 13.35
N PHE A 44 18.42 -0.78 13.28
CA PHE A 44 17.27 -0.67 12.38
C PHE A 44 17.35 0.55 11.46
N GLU A 45 18.50 1.22 11.42
CA GLU A 45 18.69 2.48 10.72
C GLU A 45 19.80 2.36 9.68
N PHE A 46 19.49 2.83 8.47
CA PHE A 46 20.34 2.66 7.30
C PHE A 46 20.37 3.96 6.51
N GLU A 47 21.54 4.26 5.97
CA GLU A 47 21.69 5.23 4.90
C GLU A 47 21.71 4.48 3.58
N VAL A 48 20.78 4.82 2.69
CA VAL A 48 20.65 4.17 1.38
C VAL A 48 20.96 5.19 0.29
N GLN A 49 22.04 4.95 -0.45
CA GLN A 49 22.38 5.70 -1.64
C GLN A 49 21.62 5.14 -2.84
N ASN A 50 20.94 6.02 -3.58
CA ASN A 50 20.25 5.69 -4.83
C ASN A 50 20.58 6.77 -5.87
N GLY A 51 21.49 6.45 -6.80
CA GLY A 51 22.09 7.45 -7.68
C GLY A 51 22.94 8.44 -6.90
N SER A 52 22.67 9.74 -7.07
CA SER A 52 23.36 10.83 -6.34
C SER A 52 22.69 11.21 -5.02
N MET A 53 21.53 10.63 -4.69
CA MET A 53 20.76 10.96 -3.50
C MET A 53 20.95 9.91 -2.41
N HIS A 54 20.85 10.37 -1.17
CA HIS A 54 20.97 9.55 0.03
C HIS A 54 19.67 9.66 0.83
N TYR A 55 19.22 8.54 1.38
CA TYR A 55 17.95 8.42 2.10
C TYR A 55 18.18 7.70 3.42
N VAL A 56 17.63 8.23 4.50
CA VAL A 56 17.59 7.52 5.77
C VAL A 56 16.37 6.60 5.78
N VAL A 57 16.60 5.35 6.16
CA VAL A 57 15.58 4.33 6.37
C VAL A 57 15.63 3.93 7.84
N ASN A 58 14.49 3.99 8.52
CA ASN A 58 14.36 3.48 9.89
C ASN A 58 13.24 2.44 9.96
N LEU A 59 13.61 1.16 10.04
CA LEU A 59 12.66 0.04 10.01
C LEU A 59 11.84 -0.08 11.30
N ALA A 60 12.39 0.35 12.44
CA ALA A 60 11.68 0.30 13.72
C ALA A 60 10.59 1.38 13.79
N ARG A 61 10.89 2.58 13.29
CA ARG A 61 9.93 3.70 13.19
C ARG A 61 9.00 3.61 11.99
N ARG A 62 9.28 2.67 11.08
CA ARG A 62 8.60 2.47 9.80
C ARG A 62 8.63 3.68 8.87
N THR A 63 9.78 4.35 8.79
CA THR A 63 9.94 5.58 8.00
C THR A 63 11.01 5.45 6.93
N CYS A 64 10.86 6.22 5.84
CA CYS A 64 11.90 6.44 4.85
C CYS A 64 11.82 7.87 4.33
N ASP A 65 12.97 8.52 4.12
CA ASP A 65 13.00 9.91 3.63
C ASP A 65 12.33 10.11 2.26
N CYS A 66 12.15 9.04 1.47
CA CYS A 66 11.38 9.15 0.23
C CYS A 66 9.86 9.24 0.44
N THR A 67 9.37 9.09 1.67
CA THR A 67 7.96 9.17 2.13
C THR A 67 6.99 8.16 1.53
N ASP A 68 7.40 7.40 0.51
CA ASP A 68 6.54 6.44 -0.19
C ASP A 68 6.00 5.35 0.75
N TRP A 69 6.85 4.88 1.69
CA TRP A 69 6.44 3.89 2.68
C TRP A 69 5.46 4.47 3.71
N ASP A 70 5.70 5.68 4.19
CA ASP A 70 4.84 6.35 5.17
C ASP A 70 3.44 6.62 4.60
N ILE A 71 3.35 6.98 3.32
CA ILE A 71 2.09 7.31 2.66
C ILE A 71 1.32 6.06 2.26
N ARG A 72 2.00 5.07 1.69
CA ARG A 72 1.34 3.90 1.08
C ARG A 72 1.23 2.71 2.02
N GLY A 73 2.04 2.67 3.08
CA GLY A 73 2.18 1.50 3.94
C GLY A 73 2.84 0.30 3.25
N ILE A 74 3.44 0.49 2.06
CA ILE A 74 4.15 -0.54 1.29
C ILE A 74 5.63 -0.18 1.26
N PRO A 75 6.55 -1.09 1.66
CA PRO A 75 7.98 -0.88 1.58
C PRO A 75 8.43 -0.43 0.17
N CYS A 76 9.08 0.73 0.09
CA CYS A 76 9.73 1.21 -1.12
C CYS A 76 11.07 0.48 -1.33
N ARG A 77 11.72 0.65 -2.49
CA ARG A 77 13.00 -0.01 -2.81
C ARG A 77 14.10 0.21 -1.75
N HIS A 78 14.16 1.38 -1.12
CA HIS A 78 15.15 1.69 -0.08
C HIS A 78 14.90 0.87 1.20
N VAL A 79 13.63 0.79 1.60
CA VAL A 79 13.17 0.01 2.75
C VAL A 79 13.38 -1.48 2.49
N VAL A 80 13.02 -1.95 1.28
CA VAL A 80 13.22 -3.34 0.85
C VAL A 80 14.69 -3.74 0.93
N LEU A 81 15.62 -2.86 0.58
CA LEU A 81 17.05 -3.13 0.74
C LEU A 81 17.43 -3.35 2.22
N GLY A 82 16.97 -2.48 3.11
CA GLY A 82 17.21 -2.61 4.55
C GLY A 82 16.60 -3.89 5.15
N ILE A 83 15.38 -4.23 4.76
CA ILE A 83 14.71 -5.47 5.21
C ILE A 83 15.47 -6.71 4.71
N THR A 84 15.87 -6.70 3.43
CA THR A 84 16.62 -7.81 2.81
C THR A 84 17.99 -7.98 3.46
N TYR A 85 18.69 -6.87 3.76
CA TYR A 85 19.96 -6.88 4.49
C TYR A 85 19.83 -7.56 5.86
N ARG A 86 18.72 -7.32 6.56
CA ARG A 86 18.40 -7.96 7.84
C ARG A 86 17.87 -9.39 7.73
N GLN A 87 17.71 -9.92 6.52
CA GLN A 87 17.11 -11.25 6.26
C GLN A 87 15.72 -11.40 6.88
N ASP A 88 14.97 -10.30 6.97
CA ASP A 88 13.62 -10.29 7.52
C ASP A 88 12.58 -10.38 6.37
N LYS A 89 11.33 -10.65 6.73
CA LYS A 89 10.23 -10.82 5.78
C LYS A 89 9.60 -9.48 5.42
N LEU A 90 9.47 -9.19 4.13
CA LEU A 90 8.82 -7.95 3.64
C LEU A 90 7.39 -7.82 4.15
N GLU A 91 6.73 -8.96 4.37
CA GLU A 91 5.37 -9.04 4.87
C GLU A 91 5.22 -8.41 6.26
N ASN A 92 6.26 -8.47 7.10
CA ASN A 92 6.26 -7.89 8.45
C ASN A 92 6.25 -6.34 8.43
N PHE A 93 6.64 -5.74 7.30
CA PHE A 93 6.78 -4.29 7.12
C PHE A 93 5.74 -3.72 6.17
N THR A 94 4.87 -4.55 5.62
CA THR A 94 3.74 -4.12 4.79
C THR A 94 2.52 -3.89 5.68
N ASP A 95 1.72 -2.86 5.37
CA ASP A 95 0.51 -2.57 6.14
C ASP A 95 -0.46 -3.75 6.11
N ASN A 96 -1.06 -4.03 7.27
CA ASN A 96 -2.04 -5.09 7.45
C ASN A 96 -3.23 -4.95 6.49
N MET A 97 -3.57 -3.74 6.00
CA MET A 97 -4.62 -3.52 4.99
C MET A 97 -4.43 -4.32 3.71
N PHE A 98 -3.20 -4.73 3.40
CA PHE A 98 -2.88 -5.53 2.22
C PHE A 98 -2.83 -7.04 2.48
N THR A 99 -3.22 -7.49 3.67
CA THR A 99 -3.35 -8.91 3.97
C THR A 99 -4.56 -9.52 3.26
N LYS A 100 -4.43 -10.80 2.89
CA LYS A 100 -5.51 -11.60 2.33
C LYS A 100 -6.77 -11.52 3.21
N ASP A 101 -6.61 -11.66 4.52
CA ASP A 101 -7.73 -11.69 5.46
C ASP A 101 -8.48 -10.36 5.55
N ARG A 102 -7.77 -9.21 5.64
CA ARG A 102 -8.43 -7.90 5.60
C ARG A 102 -9.10 -7.63 4.26
N CYS A 103 -8.48 -8.02 3.16
CA CYS A 103 -9.05 -7.85 1.83
C CYS A 103 -10.34 -8.68 1.68
N MET A 104 -10.33 -9.96 2.06
CA MET A 104 -11.53 -10.81 2.05
C MET A 104 -12.59 -10.29 3.04
N GLY A 105 -12.18 -9.83 4.22
CA GLY A 105 -13.06 -9.25 5.23
C GLY A 105 -13.80 -8.01 4.72
N ALA A 106 -13.14 -7.14 3.95
CA ALA A 106 -13.76 -5.97 3.34
C ALA A 106 -14.91 -6.32 2.38
N TYR A 107 -14.83 -7.47 1.70
CA TYR A 107 -15.85 -7.97 0.76
C TYR A 107 -16.71 -9.09 1.33
N SER A 108 -16.64 -9.34 2.65
CA SER A 108 -17.40 -10.42 3.30
C SER A 108 -18.89 -10.11 3.42
N TYR A 109 -19.26 -8.83 3.47
CA TYR A 109 -20.64 -8.37 3.56
C TYR A 109 -21.30 -8.25 2.18
N MET A 110 -22.62 -8.42 2.15
CA MET A 110 -23.41 -8.26 0.93
C MET A 110 -23.31 -6.82 0.43
N ILE A 111 -22.73 -6.64 -0.77
CA ILE A 111 -22.80 -5.38 -1.51
C ILE A 111 -24.14 -5.37 -2.26
N HIS A 112 -25.04 -4.48 -1.85
CA HIS A 112 -26.33 -4.33 -2.52
C HIS A 112 -26.13 -3.81 -3.96
N PRO A 113 -26.93 -4.29 -4.92
CA PRO A 113 -26.88 -3.77 -6.28
C PRO A 113 -27.21 -2.28 -6.27
N ILE A 114 -26.41 -1.50 -6.97
CA ILE A 114 -26.70 -0.09 -7.22
C ILE A 114 -27.81 -0.05 -8.28
N PRO A 115 -28.95 0.61 -8.04
CA PRO A 115 -30.02 0.72 -9.02
C PRO A 115 -29.53 1.45 -10.27
N ASP A 116 -30.23 1.30 -11.40
CA ASP A 116 -29.89 2.02 -12.63
C ASP A 116 -29.87 3.54 -12.40
N PRO A 117 -28.95 4.31 -13.05
CA PRO A 117 -28.91 5.76 -12.93
C PRO A 117 -30.24 6.48 -13.17
N SER A 118 -31.14 5.90 -13.96
CA SER A 118 -32.50 6.42 -14.19
C SER A 118 -33.37 6.43 -12.93
N PHE A 119 -33.10 5.55 -11.97
CA PHE A 119 -33.81 5.49 -10.68
C PHE A 119 -33.07 6.22 -9.55
N TRP A 120 -31.94 6.88 -9.84
CA TRP A 120 -31.22 7.62 -8.81
C TRP A 120 -32.01 8.86 -8.38
N PRO A 121 -31.96 9.22 -7.08
CA PRO A 121 -32.58 10.46 -6.62
C PRO A 121 -31.93 11.66 -7.36
N PRO A 122 -32.69 12.75 -7.57
CA PRO A 122 -32.15 13.98 -8.15
C PRO A 122 -30.87 14.38 -7.41
N ARG A 123 -29.79 14.67 -8.14
CA ARG A 123 -28.54 15.11 -7.53
C ARG A 123 -28.84 16.28 -6.60
N HIS A 124 -28.51 16.13 -5.31
CA HIS A 124 -28.49 17.25 -4.40
C HIS A 124 -27.51 18.27 -4.99
N ARG A 125 -28.02 19.41 -5.46
CA ARG A 125 -27.16 20.54 -5.81
C ARG A 125 -26.40 20.90 -4.53
N CYS A 126 -25.09 20.68 -4.53
CA CYS A 126 -24.23 21.26 -3.51
C CYS A 126 -24.48 22.77 -3.58
N LYS A 127 -24.99 23.37 -2.49
CA LYS A 127 -25.17 24.81 -2.44
C LYS A 127 -23.77 25.40 -2.62
N SER A 128 -23.55 26.12 -3.71
CA SER A 128 -22.35 26.93 -3.84
C SER A 128 -22.33 27.89 -2.66
N TYR A 129 -21.35 27.74 -1.78
CA TYR A 129 -21.06 28.78 -0.79
C TYR A 129 -20.66 30.02 -1.60
N LYS A 130 -21.57 30.99 -1.71
CA LYS A 130 -21.21 32.33 -2.16
C LYS A 130 -20.37 32.93 -1.03
N LEU A 131 -19.07 33.05 -1.26
CA LEU A 131 -18.22 33.94 -0.47
C LEU A 131 -18.65 35.36 -0.85
N GLU A 132 -19.57 35.95 -0.09
CA GLU A 132 -19.81 37.39 -0.17
C GLU A 132 -18.62 38.07 0.51
N ALA A 133 -17.74 38.66 -0.31
CA ALA A 133 -16.65 39.50 0.16
C ALA A 133 -17.26 40.80 0.70
N SER A 134 -17.25 40.95 2.02
CA SER A 134 -17.56 42.20 2.71
C SER A 134 -16.62 43.29 2.22
N SER A 135 -17.17 44.32 1.58
CA SER A 135 -16.49 45.59 1.30
C SER A 135 -16.53 46.51 2.52
#